data_AF-A0A5E7EG65-F1
#
_entry.id   AF-A0A5E7EG65-F1
#
_cell.length_a   1.000
_cell.length_b   1.000
_cell.length_c   1.000
_cell.angle_alpha   90.00
_cell.angle_beta   90.00
_cell.angle_gamma   90.00
#
_symmetry.space_group_name_H-M   'P 1'
#
loop_
_entity.id
_entity.type
_entity.pdbx_description
1 polymer ?
#
loop_
_entity_poly.entity_id
_entity_poly.type
_entity_poly.pdbx_seq_one_letter_code
_entity_poly.pdbx_strand_id
1 'polypeptide(L)' 'MPGLVALQHNEAIKAMKDRLKANGKAPKQIICAAMRKLLHFVYGVLKSGQPYDPKLALAR' A
#
# COMPACT_ATOMS: atom_id res chain seq x y z
N MET A 1 -3.74 11.94 7.51
CA MET A 1 -4.21 10.53 7.39
C MET A 1 -3.23 9.73 6.53
N PRO A 2 -2.56 8.69 7.08
CA PRO A 2 -1.47 7.97 6.40
C PRO A 2 -1.90 7.25 5.10
N GLY A 3 -3.14 6.75 5.02
CA GLY A 3 -3.66 6.13 3.80
C GLY A 3 -3.71 7.08 2.59
N LEU A 4 -4.05 8.36 2.81
CA LEU A 4 -4.12 9.35 1.73
C LEU A 4 -2.72 9.75 1.23
N VAL A 5 -1.76 9.92 2.15
CA VAL A 5 -0.36 10.23 1.81
C VAL A 5 0.26 9.10 1.02
N ALA A 6 0.02 7.84 1.43
CA ALA A 6 0.53 6.69 0.73
C ALA A 6 0.01 6.57 -0.71
N LEU A 7 -1.25 6.94 -0.96
CA LEU A 7 -1.83 7.00 -2.30
C LEU A 7 -1.17 8.05 -3.23
N GLN A 8 -0.41 8.99 -2.68
CA GLN A 8 0.25 10.07 -3.42
C GLN A 8 1.77 9.90 -3.54
N HIS A 9 2.41 9.19 -2.61
CA HIS A 9 3.88 9.13 -2.54
C HIS A 9 4.46 7.72 -2.66
N ASN A 10 3.66 6.68 -2.44
CA ASN A 10 4.15 5.30 -2.50
C ASN A 10 3.76 4.64 -3.82
N GLU A 11 4.75 4.38 -4.68
CA GLU A 11 4.54 3.84 -6.03
C GLU A 11 3.79 2.50 -6.05
N ALA A 12 4.08 1.58 -5.12
CA ALA A 12 3.36 0.32 -5.01
C ALA A 12 1.88 0.51 -4.65
N ILE A 13 1.58 1.49 -3.80
CA ILE A 13 0.21 1.82 -3.41
C ILE A 13 -0.52 2.61 -4.50
N LYS A 14 0.18 3.45 -5.28
CA LYS A 14 -0.38 4.10 -6.49
C LYS A 14 -0.81 3.08 -7.52
N ALA A 15 0.07 2.13 -7.87
CA ALA A 15 -0.27 1.06 -8.81
C ALA A 15 -1.49 0.24 -8.34
N MET A 16 -1.58 -0.04 -7.04
CA MET A 16 -2.76 -0.68 -6.45
C MET A 16 -4.02 0.19 -6.57
N LYS A 17 -3.92 1.48 -6.27
CA LYS A 17 -5.04 2.44 -6.42
C LYS A 17 -5.57 2.44 -7.84
N ASP A 18 -4.70 2.54 -8.84
CA ASP A 18 -5.12 2.63 -10.23
C ASP A 18 -5.83 1.36 -10.69
N ARG A 19 -5.32 0.18 -10.30
CA ARG A 19 -5.99 -1.11 -10.53
C ARG A 19 -7.36 -1.19 -9.84
N LEU A 20 -7.46 -0.77 -8.57
CA LEU A 20 -8.73 -0.80 -7.84
C LEU A 20 -9.75 0.20 -8.40
N LYS A 21 -9.27 1.37 -8.85
CA LYS A 21 -10.10 2.39 -9.51
C LYS A 21 -10.63 1.87 -10.85
N ALA A 22 -9.77 1.24 -11.66
CA ALA A 22 -10.18 0.59 -12.91
C ALA A 22 -11.24 -0.50 -12.67
N ASN A 23 -11.15 -1.22 -11.55
CA ASN A 23 -12.14 -2.21 -11.10
C ASN A 23 -13.40 -1.60 -10.45
N GLY A 24 -13.61 -0.28 -10.56
CA GLY A 24 -14.81 0.39 -10.07
C GLY A 24 -14.95 0.45 -8.54
N LYS A 25 -13.86 0.29 -7.77
CA LYS A 25 -13.92 0.35 -6.31
C LYS A 25 -14.16 1.77 -5.82
N ALA A 26 -15.00 1.90 -4.79
CA ALA A 26 -15.31 3.19 -4.19
C ALA A 26 -14.07 3.83 -3.55
N PRO A 27 -13.94 5.17 -3.53
CA PRO A 27 -12.77 5.86 -2.99
C PRO A 27 -12.41 5.44 -1.55
N LYS A 28 -13.41 5.27 -0.68
CA LYS A 28 -13.18 4.80 0.71
C LYS A 28 -12.59 3.39 0.76
N GLN A 29 -13.02 2.49 -0.13
CA GLN A 29 -12.45 1.13 -0.20
C GLN A 29 -10.98 1.16 -0.61
N ILE A 30 -10.60 2.06 -1.53
CA ILE A 30 -9.21 2.24 -1.95
C ILE A 30 -8.36 2.76 -0.78
N ILE A 31 -8.87 3.71 0.00
CA ILE A 31 -8.18 4.23 1.19
C ILE A 31 -8.00 3.12 2.24
N CYS A 32 -9.04 2.33 2.51
CA CYS A 32 -8.95 1.17 3.41
C CYS A 32 -7.92 0.14 2.93
N ALA A 33 -7.88 -0.15 1.62
CA ALA A 33 -6.90 -1.05 1.03
C ALA A 33 -5.46 -0.51 1.18
N ALA A 34 -5.25 0.79 0.98
CA ALA A 34 -3.96 1.45 1.21
C ALA A 34 -3.51 1.31 2.67
N MET A 35 -4.40 1.59 3.63
CA MET A 35 -4.09 1.43 5.06
C MET A 35 -3.73 -0.02 5.41
N ARG A 36 -4.50 -1.00 4.92
CA ARG A 36 -4.19 -2.43 5.12
C ARG A 36 -2.83 -2.78 4.54
N LYS A 37 -2.50 -2.30 3.34
CA LYS A 37 -1.22 -2.58 2.68
C LYS A 37 -0.03 -1.98 3.44
N LEU A 38 -0.19 -0.78 4.01
CA LEU A 38 0.83 -0.18 4.87
C LEU A 38 1.12 -1.04 6.11
N LEU A 39 0.09 -1.58 6.77
CA LEU A 39 0.29 -2.49 7.90
C LEU A 39 1.06 -3.76 7.50
N HIS A 40 0.79 -4.30 6.32
CA HIS A 40 1.55 -5.44 5.80
C HIS A 40 3.02 -5.09 5.51
N PHE A 41 3.31 -3.90 5.02
CA PHE A 41 4.70 -3.45 4.83
C PHE A 41 5.44 -3.34 6.16
N VAL A 42 4.82 -2.72 7.17
CA VAL A 42 5.40 -2.61 8.52
C VAL A 42 5.67 -4.01 9.08
N TYR A 43 4.68 -4.90 9.00
CA TYR A 43 4.84 -6.27 9.45
C TYR A 43 5.95 -7.02 8.68
N GLY A 44 6.02 -6.87 7.36
CA GLY A 44 7.05 -7.49 6.53
C GLY A 44 8.46 -7.03 6.89
N VAL A 45 8.65 -5.73 7.14
CA VAL A 45 9.94 -5.18 7.61
C VAL A 45 10.31 -5.77 8.97
N LEU A 46 9.39 -5.74 9.93
CA LEU A 46 9.65 -6.25 11.28
C LEU A 46 9.94 -7.76 11.29
N LYS A 47 9.21 -8.54 10.50
CA LYS A 47 9.37 -10.00 10.42
C LYS A 47 10.66 -10.40 9.71
N SER A 48 11.03 -9.70 8.63
CA SER A 48 12.20 -10.05 7.82
C SER A 48 13.50 -9.42 8.33
N GLY A 49 13.42 -8.37 9.14
CA GLY A 49 14.57 -7.55 9.53
C GLY A 49 15.18 -6.74 8.37
N GLN A 50 14.57 -6.79 7.18
CA GLN A 50 15.05 -6.07 6.00
C GLN A 50 14.36 -4.71 5.90
N PRO A 51 15.10 -3.64 5.52
CA PRO A 51 14.50 -2.34 5.27
C PRO A 51 13.40 -2.40 4.20
N TYR A 52 12.44 -1.47 4.28
CA TYR A 52 11.40 -1.36 3.27
C TYR A 52 11.99 -1.01 1.90
N ASP A 53 11.74 -1.84 0.90
CA ASP A 53 12.05 -1.56 -0.51
C ASP A 53 10.75 -1.20 -1.28
N PRO A 54 10.62 0.04 -1.78
CA PRO A 54 9.48 0.47 -2.58
C PRO A 54 9.23 -0.36 -3.85
N LYS A 55 10.28 -0.97 -4.43
CA LYS A 55 10.18 -1.80 -5.64
C LYS A 55 9.73 -3.22 -5.34
N LEU A 56 10.17 -3.77 -4.21
CA LEU A 56 9.83 -5.13 -3.80
C LEU A 56 8.47 -5.21 -3.11
N ALA A 57 7.97 -4.10 -2.56
CA ALA A 57 6.70 -4.01 -1.84
C ALA A 57 6.52 -5.21 -0.88
N LEU A 58 7.54 -5.45 -0.04
CA LEU A 58 7.75 -6.68 0.72
C LEU A 58 6.45 -7.16 1.39
N ALA A 59 5.89 -8.23 0.83
CA ALA A 59 4.87 -9.05 1.45
C ALA A 59 5.27 -10.50 1.15
N ARG A 60 6.12 -11.07 2.00
CA ARG A 60 6.38 -12.52 2.03
C ARG A 60 5.95 -13.07 3.39
#